data_AF-V6SM64-F1
#
_entry.id   AF-V6SM64-F1
#
_cell.length_a   1.000
_cell.length_b   1.000
_cell.length_c   1.000
_cell.angle_alpha   90.00
_cell.angle_beta   90.00
_cell.angle_gamma   90.00
#
_symmetry.space_group_name_H-M   'P 1'
#
loop_
_entity.id
_entity.type
_entity.pdbx_description
1 polymer ?
#
loop_
_entity_poly.entity_id
_entity_poly.type
_entity_poly.pdbx_seq_one_letter_code
_entity_poly.pdbx_strand_id
1 'polypeptide(L)'
;MQPLLLLHGALGSQAQFETLKKQLSARYQVYTLDFIGHGNSPLIDRETLSIPSFSQQVLDFLNQHGLSNVAIFGYSMGGYVALYLAKHYPHMVSKVFTLATKFDWNPESSKKEAAMLNWEIMEQKVPKFTQYLQVLHQVDKAPKLVKETAKMMLVMGQQPPLTLAEVGSLEQPVLFSVGDKDAMVSLDETRALYNSKANNQFWVVPNTVHAFEKVNLDKLSREIESFFN
;
A
#
# COMPACT_ATOMS: atom_id res chain seq x y z
N MET A 1 -18.25 -4.14 15.92
CA MET A 1 -16.92 -4.72 15.59
C MET A 1 -16.00 -3.56 15.25
N GLN A 2 -14.70 -3.67 15.55
CA GLN A 2 -13.75 -2.61 15.22
C GLN A 2 -13.61 -2.48 13.69
N PRO A 3 -13.63 -1.26 13.13
CA PRO A 3 -13.42 -1.07 11.70
C PRO A 3 -11.95 -1.31 11.34
N LEU A 4 -11.72 -2.11 10.29
CA LEU A 4 -10.41 -2.38 9.72
C LEU A 4 -10.43 -2.06 8.23
N LEU A 5 -9.58 -1.15 7.78
CA LEU A 5 -9.44 -0.82 6.37
C LEU A 5 -8.21 -1.52 5.77
N LEU A 6 -8.38 -2.19 4.63
CA LEU A 6 -7.30 -2.79 3.85
C LEU A 6 -7.02 -1.97 2.59
N LEU A 7 -5.77 -1.52 2.42
CA LEU A 7 -5.33 -0.69 1.29
C LEU A 7 -4.34 -1.43 0.40
N HIS A 8 -4.64 -1.51 -0.90
CA HIS A 8 -3.86 -2.29 -1.86
C HIS A 8 -2.62 -1.53 -2.37
N GLY A 9 -1.71 -2.26 -3.00
CA GLY A 9 -0.49 -1.72 -3.60
C GLY A 9 -0.72 -1.08 -4.98
N ALA A 10 0.33 -0.50 -5.55
CA ALA A 10 0.29 0.01 -6.92
C ALA A 10 -0.01 -1.12 -7.91
N LEU A 11 -0.85 -0.84 -8.92
CA LEU A 11 -1.34 -1.83 -9.90
C LEU A 11 -2.11 -3.01 -9.27
N GLY A 12 -2.50 -2.86 -8.01
CA GLY A 12 -3.36 -3.79 -7.29
C GLY A 12 -4.83 -3.38 -7.33
N SER A 13 -5.66 -4.10 -6.58
CA SER A 13 -7.08 -3.79 -6.42
C SER A 13 -7.56 -4.36 -5.09
N GLN A 14 -8.66 -3.82 -4.57
CA GLN A 14 -9.34 -4.43 -3.42
C GLN A 14 -9.66 -5.92 -3.60
N ALA A 15 -9.82 -6.39 -4.85
CA ALA A 15 -10.10 -7.79 -5.16
C ALA A 15 -9.03 -8.75 -4.61
N GLN A 16 -7.78 -8.29 -4.44
CA GLN A 16 -6.69 -9.08 -3.85
C GLN A 16 -6.97 -9.45 -2.38
N PHE A 17 -7.80 -8.68 -1.69
CA PHE A 17 -8.09 -8.88 -0.27
C PHE A 17 -9.32 -9.74 0.00
N GLU A 18 -10.04 -10.24 -1.01
CA GLU A 18 -11.29 -10.99 -0.79
C GLU A 18 -11.12 -12.18 0.18
N THR A 19 -10.04 -12.96 0.04
CA THR A 19 -9.75 -14.07 0.96
C THR A 19 -9.40 -13.57 2.36
N LEU A 20 -8.53 -12.57 2.47
CA LEU A 20 -8.10 -12.01 3.75
C LEU A 20 -9.28 -11.37 4.50
N LYS A 21 -10.13 -10.64 3.77
CA LYS A 21 -11.37 -10.04 4.27
C LYS A 21 -12.27 -11.11 4.90
N LYS A 22 -12.49 -12.24 4.22
CA LYS A 22 -13.29 -13.35 4.77
C LYS A 22 -12.70 -13.91 6.07
N GLN A 23 -11.37 -14.06 6.14
CA GLN A 23 -10.69 -14.55 7.34
C GLN A 23 -10.86 -13.59 8.54
N LEU A 24 -10.78 -12.28 8.28
CA LEU A 24 -10.85 -11.24 9.31
C LEU A 24 -12.28 -10.83 9.70
N SER A 25 -13.28 -11.19 8.87
CA SER A 25 -14.69 -10.77 9.05
C SER A 25 -15.33 -11.33 10.32
N ALA A 26 -14.72 -12.31 10.99
CA ALA A 26 -15.20 -12.80 12.29
C ALA A 26 -14.90 -11.84 13.46
N ARG A 27 -13.89 -10.97 13.31
CA ARG A 27 -13.43 -10.05 14.38
C ARG A 27 -13.57 -8.57 14.02
N TYR A 28 -13.44 -8.24 12.74
CA TYR A 28 -13.45 -6.86 12.24
C TYR A 28 -14.59 -6.60 11.27
N GLN A 29 -15.05 -5.36 11.24
CA GLN A 29 -15.82 -4.85 10.11
C GLN A 29 -14.81 -4.40 9.05
N VAL A 30 -14.58 -5.26 8.06
CA VAL A 30 -13.50 -5.07 7.08
C VAL A 30 -13.98 -4.24 5.89
N TYR A 31 -13.29 -3.12 5.65
CA TYR A 31 -13.47 -2.23 4.52
C TYR A 31 -12.32 -2.36 3.53
N THR A 32 -12.63 -2.15 2.26
CA THR A 32 -11.68 -2.14 1.14
C THR A 32 -12.15 -1.10 0.12
N LEU A 33 -11.23 -0.55 -0.68
CA LEU A 33 -11.57 0.33 -1.80
C LEU A 33 -10.55 0.16 -2.93
N ASP A 34 -10.97 0.48 -4.15
CA ASP A 34 -10.05 0.67 -5.28
C ASP A 34 -9.65 2.14 -5.34
N PHE A 35 -8.34 2.42 -5.29
CA PHE A 35 -7.83 3.76 -5.57
C PHE A 35 -8.16 4.19 -7.00
N ILE A 36 -8.20 5.51 -7.26
CA ILE A 36 -8.39 6.03 -8.62
C ILE A 36 -7.45 5.34 -9.62
N GLY A 37 -8.01 4.98 -10.77
CA GLY A 37 -7.35 4.23 -11.84
C GLY A 37 -7.27 2.72 -11.61
N HIS A 38 -7.42 2.23 -10.39
CA HIS A 38 -7.29 0.81 -10.03
C HIS A 38 -8.65 0.11 -10.02
N GLY A 39 -8.63 -1.22 -10.13
CA GLY A 39 -9.80 -2.09 -10.19
C GLY A 39 -10.94 -1.51 -11.05
N ASN A 40 -12.10 -1.32 -10.42
CA ASN A 40 -13.28 -0.73 -11.06
C ASN A 40 -13.34 0.81 -10.97
N SER A 41 -12.43 1.45 -10.25
CA SER A 41 -12.38 2.91 -10.11
C SER A 41 -11.91 3.56 -11.42
N PRO A 42 -12.55 4.65 -11.89
CA PRO A 42 -12.18 5.29 -13.14
C PRO A 42 -10.76 5.87 -13.07
N LEU A 43 -10.12 6.05 -14.22
CA LEU A 43 -8.93 6.90 -14.34
C LEU A 43 -9.36 8.21 -14.99
N ILE A 44 -9.10 9.34 -14.33
CA ILE A 44 -9.48 10.67 -14.81
C ILE A 44 -8.23 11.33 -15.42
N ASP A 45 -8.25 11.63 -16.72
CA ASP A 45 -7.07 12.08 -17.49
C ASP A 45 -6.37 13.35 -16.93
N ARG A 46 -7.05 14.14 -16.08
CA ARG A 46 -6.50 15.36 -15.47
C ARG A 46 -5.98 15.17 -14.05
N GLU A 47 -6.16 14.00 -13.45
CA GLU A 47 -5.71 13.74 -12.08
C GLU A 47 -4.37 13.02 -12.06
N THR A 48 -3.39 13.65 -11.44
CA THR A 48 -2.07 13.05 -11.20
C THR A 48 -2.16 12.10 -10.01
N LEU A 49 -1.77 10.83 -10.22
CA LEU A 49 -1.63 9.87 -9.13
C LEU A 49 -0.55 10.35 -8.16
N SER A 50 -0.90 10.41 -6.87
CA SER A 50 0.03 10.80 -5.82
C SER A 50 -0.45 10.26 -4.47
N ILE A 51 0.48 10.03 -3.54
CA ILE A 51 0.16 9.63 -2.17
C ILE A 51 -0.84 10.59 -1.49
N PRO A 52 -0.68 11.93 -1.58
CA PRO A 52 -1.67 12.86 -1.03
C PRO A 52 -3.06 12.68 -1.64
N SER A 53 -3.17 12.49 -2.96
CA SER A 53 -4.46 12.26 -3.63
C SER A 53 -5.12 10.95 -3.16
N PHE A 54 -4.35 9.86 -3.08
CA PHE A 54 -4.87 8.60 -2.55
C PHE A 54 -5.27 8.72 -1.07
N SER A 55 -4.51 9.45 -0.26
CA SER A 55 -4.87 9.70 1.14
C SER A 55 -6.16 10.50 1.26
N GLN A 56 -6.39 11.49 0.38
CA GLN A 56 -7.65 12.23 0.35
C GLN A 56 -8.83 11.31 -0.01
N GLN A 57 -8.66 10.39 -0.97
CA GLN A 57 -9.68 9.39 -1.30
C GLN A 57 -10.01 8.49 -0.11
N VAL A 58 -9.01 8.08 0.67
CA VAL A 58 -9.25 7.31 1.91
C VAL A 58 -10.02 8.16 2.93
N LEU A 59 -9.61 9.42 3.13
CA LEU A 59 -10.30 10.32 4.05
C LEU A 59 -11.78 10.50 3.68
N ASP A 60 -12.06 10.75 2.40
CA ASP A 60 -13.42 10.90 1.88
C ASP A 60 -14.23 9.63 2.04
N PHE A 61 -13.62 8.46 1.75
CA PHE A 61 -14.23 7.16 1.98
C PHE A 61 -14.61 6.95 3.45
N LEU A 62 -13.69 7.25 4.38
CA LEU A 62 -13.94 7.13 5.82
C LEU A 62 -15.09 8.05 6.27
N ASN A 63 -15.08 9.31 5.82
CA ASN A 63 -16.14 10.27 6.14
C ASN A 63 -17.51 9.83 5.61
N GLN A 64 -17.59 9.34 4.37
CA GLN A 64 -18.83 8.85 3.76
C GLN A 64 -19.43 7.67 4.51
N HIS A 65 -18.59 6.84 5.14
CA HIS A 65 -19.02 5.70 5.96
C HIS A 65 -19.22 6.06 7.45
N GLY A 66 -19.03 7.33 7.84
CA GLY A 66 -19.12 7.78 9.22
C GLY A 66 -18.05 7.15 10.13
N LEU A 67 -16.87 6.85 9.57
CA LEU A 67 -15.78 6.19 10.27
C LEU A 67 -14.73 7.20 10.73
N SER A 68 -14.22 7.01 11.95
CA SER A 68 -13.05 7.69 12.50
C SER A 68 -12.25 6.72 13.37
N ASN A 69 -11.01 7.07 13.70
CA ASN A 69 -10.11 6.24 14.51
C ASN A 69 -9.95 4.78 14.00
N VAL A 70 -9.82 4.60 12.68
CA VAL A 70 -9.85 3.30 12.00
C VAL A 70 -8.48 2.61 12.04
N ALA A 71 -8.46 1.29 12.22
CA ALA A 71 -7.24 0.50 12.06
C ALA A 71 -6.98 0.26 10.57
N ILE A 72 -5.73 0.42 10.12
CA ILE A 72 -5.40 0.33 8.69
C ILE A 72 -4.28 -0.68 8.46
N PHE A 73 -4.56 -1.70 7.65
CA PHE A 73 -3.54 -2.51 7.03
C PHE A 73 -3.29 -2.00 5.60
N GLY A 74 -2.03 -1.75 5.26
CA GLY A 74 -1.65 -1.27 3.94
C GLY A 74 -0.52 -2.08 3.34
N TYR A 75 -0.74 -2.59 2.14
CA TYR A 75 0.28 -3.29 1.36
C TYR A 75 0.96 -2.33 0.37
N SER A 76 2.30 -2.31 0.37
CA SER A 76 3.13 -1.51 -0.54
C SER A 76 2.71 -0.04 -0.55
N MET A 77 2.25 0.49 -1.70
CA MET A 77 1.68 1.83 -1.84
C MET A 77 0.59 2.12 -0.80
N GLY A 78 -0.31 1.18 -0.52
CA GLY A 78 -1.38 1.34 0.47
C GLY A 78 -0.86 1.56 1.89
N GLY A 79 0.28 0.96 2.25
CA GLY A 79 0.95 1.23 3.52
C GLY A 79 1.53 2.63 3.58
N TYR A 80 2.07 3.14 2.48
CA TYR A 80 2.54 4.52 2.39
C TYR A 80 1.38 5.52 2.55
N VAL A 81 0.25 5.25 1.88
CA VAL A 81 -0.98 6.04 2.01
C VAL A 81 -1.49 6.03 3.46
N ALA A 82 -1.48 4.88 4.13
CA ALA A 82 -1.88 4.77 5.54
C ALA A 82 -1.01 5.62 6.47
N LEU A 83 0.32 5.59 6.28
CA LEU A 83 1.26 6.42 7.05
C LEU A 83 1.03 7.92 6.80
N TYR A 84 0.78 8.29 5.53
CA TYR A 84 0.52 9.68 5.17
C TYR A 84 -0.79 10.17 5.81
N LEU A 85 -1.85 9.37 5.75
CA LEU A 85 -3.12 9.68 6.40
C LEU A 85 -2.94 9.82 7.92
N ALA A 86 -2.20 8.91 8.56
CA ALA A 86 -1.92 8.97 10.00
C ALA A 86 -1.17 10.25 10.40
N LYS A 87 -0.25 10.72 9.54
CA LYS A 87 0.50 11.97 9.77
C LYS A 87 -0.38 13.21 9.68
N HIS A 88 -1.21 13.29 8.64
CA HIS A 88 -1.97 14.52 8.32
C HIS A 88 -3.36 14.57 8.96
N TYR A 89 -3.93 13.41 9.31
CA TYR A 89 -5.27 13.27 9.89
C TYR A 89 -5.23 12.28 11.06
N PRO A 90 -4.48 12.56 12.15
CA PRO A 90 -4.19 11.58 13.18
C PRO A 90 -5.44 11.02 13.87
N HIS A 91 -6.50 11.82 14.02
CA HIS A 91 -7.78 11.39 14.60
C HIS A 91 -8.54 10.35 13.76
N MET A 92 -8.18 10.19 12.49
CA MET A 92 -8.83 9.23 11.59
C MET A 92 -8.21 7.83 11.69
N VAL A 93 -7.01 7.70 12.27
CA VAL A 93 -6.24 6.45 12.26
C VAL A 93 -5.86 6.04 13.68
N SER A 94 -6.22 4.82 14.09
CA SER A 94 -5.87 4.28 15.41
C SER A 94 -4.51 3.58 15.45
N LYS A 95 -4.27 2.67 14.50
CA LYS A 95 -3.05 1.86 14.36
C LYS A 95 -2.78 1.61 12.87
N VAL A 96 -1.51 1.48 12.48
CA VAL A 96 -1.11 1.17 11.10
C VAL A 96 -0.28 -0.11 11.07
N PHE A 97 -0.61 -1.02 10.15
CA PHE A 97 0.22 -2.18 9.83
C PHE A 97 0.60 -2.09 8.35
N THR A 98 1.89 -1.92 8.06
CA THR A 98 2.41 -1.93 6.69
C THR A 98 3.03 -3.28 6.31
N LEU A 99 2.84 -3.70 5.06
CA LEU A 99 3.54 -4.83 4.46
C LEU A 99 4.22 -4.41 3.17
N ALA A 100 5.54 -4.59 3.10
CA ALA A 100 6.36 -4.30 1.92
C ALA A 100 6.23 -2.85 1.42
N THR A 101 6.18 -1.89 2.35
CA THR A 101 6.10 -0.46 2.01
C THR A 101 7.50 0.11 1.80
N LYS A 102 7.81 0.45 0.55
CA LYS A 102 9.05 1.14 0.18
C LYS A 102 9.06 2.55 0.76
N PHE A 103 10.18 2.94 1.37
CA PHE A 103 10.34 4.28 1.95
C PHE A 103 11.62 4.99 1.50
N ASP A 104 12.64 4.24 1.05
CA ASP A 104 13.83 4.82 0.43
C ASP A 104 13.54 5.30 -1.02
N TRP A 105 12.79 6.40 -1.11
CA TRP A 105 12.51 7.11 -2.35
C TRP A 105 13.56 8.20 -2.56
N ASN A 106 14.36 8.02 -3.60
CA ASN A 106 15.35 8.99 -4.05
C ASN A 106 15.43 8.95 -5.59
N PRO A 107 16.13 9.89 -6.26
CA PRO A 107 16.13 9.95 -7.72
C PRO A 107 16.69 8.71 -8.41
N GLU A 108 17.55 7.94 -7.75
CA GLU A 108 18.12 6.70 -8.31
C GLU A 108 17.15 5.54 -8.15
N SER A 109 16.65 5.32 -6.93
CA SER A 109 15.70 4.24 -6.64
C SER A 109 14.42 4.42 -7.45
N SER A 110 13.87 5.63 -7.53
CA SER A 110 12.64 5.89 -8.30
C SER A 110 12.80 5.65 -9.79
N LYS A 111 13.96 6.00 -10.39
CA LYS A 111 14.24 5.72 -11.81
C LYS A 111 14.27 4.21 -12.06
N LYS A 112 14.89 3.44 -11.16
CA LYS A 112 14.94 1.97 -11.26
C LYS A 112 13.52 1.38 -11.19
N GLU A 113 12.71 1.80 -10.22
CA GLU A 113 11.33 1.32 -10.09
C GLU A 113 10.46 1.72 -11.30
N ALA A 114 10.51 2.99 -11.71
CA ALA A 114 9.72 3.50 -12.83
C ALA A 114 10.13 2.86 -14.17
N ALA A 115 11.41 2.49 -14.36
CA ALA A 115 11.87 1.81 -15.57
C ALA A 115 11.28 0.40 -15.75
N MET A 116 10.86 -0.24 -14.65
CA MET A 116 10.14 -1.52 -14.71
C MET A 116 8.68 -1.35 -15.16
N LEU A 117 8.14 -0.13 -15.07
CA LEU A 117 6.77 0.22 -15.42
C LEU A 117 6.67 0.85 -16.82
N ASN A 118 7.25 0.17 -17.80
CA ASN A 118 7.10 0.49 -19.22
C ASN A 118 6.21 -0.57 -19.87
N TRP A 119 5.03 -0.16 -20.36
CA TRP A 119 4.02 -1.09 -20.86
C TRP A 119 4.54 -1.96 -22.00
N GLU A 120 5.21 -1.36 -22.99
CA GLU A 120 5.72 -2.07 -24.17
C GLU A 120 6.78 -3.12 -23.79
N ILE A 121 7.66 -2.79 -22.85
CA ILE A 121 8.66 -3.74 -22.31
C ILE A 121 7.97 -4.82 -21.46
N MET A 122 6.97 -4.46 -20.66
CA MET A 122 6.22 -5.42 -19.84
C MET A 122 5.45 -6.42 -20.70
N GLU A 123 4.84 -5.98 -21.80
CA GLU A 123 4.15 -6.89 -22.74
C GLU A 123 5.12 -7.91 -23.35
N GLN A 124 6.36 -7.52 -23.61
CA GLN A 124 7.37 -8.41 -24.16
C GLN A 124 7.96 -9.36 -23.09
N LYS A 125 8.31 -8.85 -21.90
CA LYS A 125 9.03 -9.61 -20.88
C LYS A 125 8.13 -10.39 -19.93
N VAL A 126 6.95 -9.86 -19.63
CA VAL A 126 6.00 -10.41 -18.65
C VAL A 126 4.55 -10.38 -19.18
N PRO A 127 4.26 -10.94 -20.37
CA PRO A 127 2.94 -10.85 -21.02
C PRO A 127 1.78 -11.36 -20.16
N LYS A 128 2.03 -12.38 -19.33
CA LYS A 128 0.99 -12.90 -18.41
C LYS A 128 0.59 -11.86 -17.36
N PHE A 129 1.52 -11.02 -16.92
CA PHE A 129 1.25 -9.97 -15.96
C PHE A 129 0.50 -8.82 -16.61
N THR A 130 0.85 -8.40 -17.83
CA THR A 130 0.08 -7.35 -18.54
C THR A 130 -1.34 -7.82 -18.87
N GLN A 131 -1.52 -9.08 -19.28
CA GLN A 131 -2.86 -9.67 -19.44
C GLN A 131 -3.66 -9.67 -18.13
N TYR A 132 -3.02 -10.01 -17.00
CA TYR A 132 -3.65 -9.92 -15.69
C TYR A 132 -4.07 -8.47 -15.37
N LEU A 133 -3.21 -7.47 -15.61
CA LEU A 133 -3.54 -6.07 -15.41
C LEU A 133 -4.69 -5.60 -16.30
N GLN A 134 -4.78 -6.08 -17.55
CA GLN A 134 -5.90 -5.78 -18.45
C GLN A 134 -7.23 -6.37 -17.93
N VAL A 135 -7.19 -7.58 -17.36
CA VAL A 135 -8.38 -8.17 -16.71
C VAL A 135 -8.77 -7.38 -15.47
N LEU A 136 -7.79 -7.01 -14.64
CA LEU A 136 -8.02 -6.33 -13.37
C LEU A 136 -8.45 -4.87 -13.54
N HIS A 137 -7.93 -4.19 -14.56
CA HIS A 137 -8.07 -2.75 -14.75
C HIS A 137 -8.69 -2.38 -16.08
N GLN A 138 -9.21 -3.32 -16.88
CA GLN A 138 -9.71 -3.09 -18.24
C GLN A 138 -8.60 -2.79 -19.26
N VAL A 139 -8.80 -3.27 -20.50
CA VAL A 139 -7.80 -3.29 -21.58
C VAL A 139 -7.23 -1.90 -21.88
N ASP A 140 -8.09 -0.87 -21.98
CA ASP A 140 -7.67 0.48 -22.37
C ASP A 140 -7.09 1.31 -21.22
N LYS A 141 -7.40 0.95 -19.98
CA LYS A 141 -6.98 1.69 -18.78
C LYS A 141 -5.68 1.14 -18.19
N ALA A 142 -5.42 -0.17 -18.30
CA ALA A 142 -4.20 -0.77 -17.74
C ALA A 142 -2.88 -0.13 -18.24
N PRO A 143 -2.67 0.13 -19.55
CA PRO A 143 -1.45 0.78 -20.02
C PRO A 143 -1.28 2.21 -19.47
N LYS A 144 -2.39 2.97 -19.38
CA LYS A 144 -2.40 4.32 -18.83
C LYS A 144 -2.06 4.31 -17.34
N LEU A 145 -2.66 3.39 -16.58
CA LEU A 145 -2.40 3.24 -15.15
C LEU A 145 -0.92 2.95 -14.87
N VAL A 146 -0.31 2.04 -15.64
CA VAL A 146 1.13 1.72 -15.52
C VAL A 146 1.97 2.98 -15.74
N LYS A 147 1.67 3.74 -16.80
CA LYS A 147 2.37 4.99 -17.12
C LYS A 147 2.24 6.05 -16.02
N GLU A 148 1.04 6.29 -15.51
CA GLU A 148 0.82 7.27 -14.44
C GLU A 148 1.43 6.82 -13.11
N THR A 149 1.45 5.51 -12.83
CA THR A 149 2.16 4.96 -11.68
C THR A 149 3.67 5.20 -11.77
N ALA A 150 4.26 4.99 -12.95
CA ALA A 150 5.69 5.27 -13.18
C ALA A 150 6.02 6.75 -12.95
N LYS A 151 5.18 7.68 -13.44
CA LYS A 151 5.33 9.12 -13.21
C LYS A 151 5.24 9.47 -11.72
N MET A 152 4.28 8.91 -11.00
CA MET A 152 4.15 9.11 -9.55
C MET A 152 5.44 8.70 -8.83
N MET A 153 5.99 7.53 -9.13
CA MET A 153 7.24 7.06 -8.52
C MET A 153 8.41 8.02 -8.78
N LEU A 154 8.53 8.53 -10.02
CA LEU A 154 9.55 9.53 -10.35
C LEU A 154 9.40 10.81 -9.52
N VAL A 155 8.17 11.30 -9.35
CA VAL A 155 7.89 12.46 -8.48
C VAL A 155 8.26 12.16 -7.03
N MET A 156 7.88 10.99 -6.51
CA MET A 156 8.23 10.58 -5.15
C MET A 156 9.75 10.52 -4.93
N GLY A 157 10.54 10.12 -5.93
CA GLY A 157 11.99 10.13 -5.80
C GLY A 157 12.62 11.53 -5.77
N GLN A 158 11.94 12.54 -6.33
CA GLN A 158 12.38 13.94 -6.24
C GLN A 158 11.86 14.61 -4.96
N GLN A 159 10.64 14.27 -4.56
CA GLN A 159 9.93 14.85 -3.43
C GLN A 159 9.16 13.74 -2.69
N PRO A 160 9.83 13.00 -1.80
CA PRO A 160 9.18 11.98 -0.98
C PRO A 160 8.05 12.61 -0.15
N PRO A 161 6.82 12.05 -0.16
CA PRO A 161 5.71 12.65 0.57
C PRO A 161 5.82 12.54 2.10
N LEU A 162 6.76 11.74 2.61
CA LEU A 162 7.04 11.58 4.03
C LEU A 162 8.55 11.42 4.21
N THR A 163 9.05 11.96 5.31
CA THR A 163 10.42 11.75 5.80
C THR A 163 10.44 10.72 6.93
N LEU A 164 11.61 10.15 7.20
CA LEU A 164 11.79 9.20 8.31
C LEU A 164 11.45 9.85 9.66
N ALA A 165 11.80 11.14 9.83
CA ALA A 165 11.49 11.90 11.03
C ALA A 165 9.97 12.09 11.21
N GLU A 166 9.23 12.34 10.13
CA GLU A 166 7.77 12.45 10.19
C GLU A 166 7.12 11.12 10.58
N VAL A 167 7.61 10.00 10.05
CA VAL A 167 7.16 8.66 10.47
C VAL A 167 7.48 8.41 11.95
N GLY A 168 8.68 8.77 12.41
CA GLY A 168 9.07 8.68 13.82
C GLY A 168 8.23 9.56 14.76
N SER A 169 7.58 10.60 14.21
CA SER A 169 6.71 11.52 14.95
C SER A 169 5.24 11.09 15.02
N LEU A 170 4.84 10.01 14.33
CA LEU A 170 3.45 9.54 14.34
C LEU A 170 3.00 9.23 15.77
N GLU A 171 1.76 9.56 16.11
CA GLU A 171 1.19 9.28 17.44
C GLU A 171 0.80 7.80 17.55
N GLN A 172 0.28 7.25 16.46
CA GLN A 172 -0.23 5.89 16.35
C GLN A 172 0.88 4.84 16.54
N PRO A 173 0.56 3.68 17.13
CA PRO A 173 1.39 2.49 17.01
C PRO A 173 1.44 2.04 15.54
N VAL A 174 2.65 1.67 15.08
CA VAL A 174 2.86 1.17 13.72
C VAL A 174 3.60 -0.15 13.77
N LEU A 175 3.08 -1.16 13.08
CA LEU A 175 3.80 -2.40 12.78
C LEU A 175 4.32 -2.32 11.35
N PHE A 176 5.64 -2.29 11.21
CA PHE A 176 6.32 -2.36 9.91
C PHE A 176 6.63 -3.81 9.58
N SER A 177 6.36 -4.23 8.35
CA SER A 177 6.73 -5.57 7.92
C SER A 177 7.20 -5.65 6.48
N VAL A 178 8.01 -6.68 6.22
CA VAL A 178 8.56 -6.98 4.89
C VAL A 178 8.84 -8.48 4.79
N GLY A 179 8.77 -9.02 3.59
CA GLY A 179 9.16 -10.40 3.32
C GLY A 179 10.69 -10.58 3.32
N ASP A 180 11.18 -11.69 3.85
CA ASP A 180 12.62 -12.02 3.83
C ASP A 180 13.20 -12.29 2.43
N LYS A 181 12.34 -12.42 1.42
CA LYS A 181 12.69 -12.59 0.00
C LYS A 181 12.16 -11.45 -0.87
N ASP A 182 11.81 -10.31 -0.26
CA ASP A 182 11.42 -9.13 -1.00
C ASP A 182 12.66 -8.53 -1.71
N ALA A 183 12.56 -8.39 -3.03
CA ALA A 183 13.63 -7.84 -3.88
C ALA A 183 13.44 -6.36 -4.21
N MET A 184 12.28 -5.78 -3.84
CA MET A 184 11.91 -4.38 -4.06
C MET A 184 12.09 -3.54 -2.80
N VAL A 185 11.72 -4.11 -1.65
CA VAL A 185 11.82 -3.46 -0.34
C VAL A 185 12.80 -4.24 0.53
N SER A 186 13.81 -3.55 1.05
CA SER A 186 14.85 -4.19 1.86
C SER A 186 14.44 -4.34 3.33
N LEU A 187 15.06 -5.32 4.00
CA LEU A 187 14.96 -5.46 5.45
C LEU A 187 15.51 -4.22 6.17
N ASP A 188 16.57 -3.62 5.63
CA ASP A 188 17.26 -2.49 6.26
C ASP A 188 16.41 -1.20 6.21
N GLU A 189 15.77 -0.90 5.08
CA GLU A 189 14.89 0.28 5.00
C GLU A 189 13.66 0.12 5.93
N THR A 190 13.10 -1.09 6.00
CA THR A 190 11.96 -1.37 6.88
C THR A 190 12.37 -1.30 8.36
N ARG A 191 13.59 -1.76 8.67
CA ARG A 191 14.14 -1.69 10.03
C ARG A 191 14.45 -0.26 10.46
N ALA A 192 14.88 0.61 9.55
CA ALA A 192 15.06 2.03 9.83
C ALA A 192 13.74 2.70 10.27
N LEU A 193 12.62 2.36 9.61
CA LEU A 193 11.29 2.83 10.01
C LEU A 193 10.89 2.31 11.39
N TYR A 194 11.08 1.01 11.65
CA TYR A 194 10.85 0.44 12.98
C TYR A 194 11.63 1.21 14.06
N ASN A 195 12.93 1.44 13.86
CA ASN A 195 13.79 2.14 14.81
C ASN A 195 13.47 3.63 15.00
N SER A 196 12.62 4.23 14.16
CA SER A 196 12.30 5.66 14.22
C SER A 196 11.48 6.06 15.46
N LYS A 197 10.80 5.12 16.12
CA LYS A 197 9.99 5.35 17.33
C LYS A 197 9.93 4.10 18.20
N ALA A 198 10.08 4.28 19.51
CA ALA A 198 10.18 3.18 20.48
C ALA A 198 8.98 2.21 20.51
N ASN A 199 7.77 2.67 20.19
CA ASN A 199 6.55 1.86 20.22
C ASN A 199 6.19 1.24 18.86
N ASN A 200 7.07 1.35 17.86
CA ASN A 200 6.89 0.63 16.61
C ASN A 200 7.12 -0.87 16.84
N GLN A 201 6.49 -1.68 16.00
CA GLN A 201 6.72 -3.12 15.94
C GLN A 201 7.32 -3.48 14.57
N PHE A 202 8.02 -4.61 14.52
CA PHE A 202 8.66 -5.09 13.31
C PHE A 202 8.40 -6.57 13.12
N TRP A 203 7.93 -6.94 11.93
CA TRP A 203 7.68 -8.33 11.56
C TRP A 203 8.35 -8.66 10.23
N VAL A 204 9.15 -9.72 10.21
CA VAL A 204 9.70 -10.26 8.97
C VAL A 204 8.86 -11.46 8.55
N VAL A 205 8.25 -11.38 7.37
CA VAL A 205 7.40 -12.45 6.86
C VAL A 205 8.29 -13.52 6.21
N PRO A 206 8.36 -14.74 6.77
CA PRO A 206 9.29 -15.74 6.29
C PRO A 206 8.86 -16.31 4.94
N ASN A 207 9.85 -16.61 4.09
CA ASN A 207 9.70 -17.12 2.73
C ASN A 207 8.72 -16.32 1.86
N THR A 208 8.77 -14.98 1.94
CA THR A 208 7.78 -14.11 1.27
C THR A 208 8.47 -13.12 0.34
N VAL A 209 8.02 -13.09 -0.91
CA VAL A 209 8.42 -12.11 -1.94
C VAL A 209 7.48 -10.90 -1.91
N HIS A 210 7.79 -9.85 -2.68
CA HIS A 210 6.97 -8.63 -2.71
C HIS A 210 5.49 -8.88 -3.03
N ALA A 211 5.21 -9.69 -4.06
CA ALA A 211 3.86 -9.92 -4.57
C ALA A 211 2.89 -10.45 -3.50
N PHE A 212 1.82 -9.69 -3.24
CA PHE A 212 0.82 -10.01 -2.21
C PHE A 212 0.18 -11.41 -2.40
N GLU A 213 -0.02 -11.85 -3.64
CA GLU A 213 -0.59 -13.16 -3.97
C GLU A 213 0.28 -14.34 -3.49
N LYS A 214 1.54 -14.08 -3.10
CA LYS A 214 2.46 -15.08 -2.55
C LYS A 214 2.52 -15.05 -1.02
N VAL A 215 1.82 -14.12 -0.38
CA VAL A 215 1.80 -14.02 1.08
C VAL A 215 0.97 -15.15 1.68
N ASN A 216 1.46 -15.74 2.77
CA ASN A 216 0.68 -16.69 3.55
C ASN A 216 -0.41 -15.96 4.34
N LEU A 217 -1.64 -15.99 3.83
CA LEU A 217 -2.76 -15.24 4.40
C LEU A 217 -3.15 -15.72 5.81
N ASP A 218 -2.96 -16.99 6.15
CA ASP A 218 -3.24 -17.50 7.51
C ASP A 218 -2.25 -16.95 8.54
N LYS A 219 -1.00 -16.72 8.14
CA LYS A 219 -0.02 -16.05 9.02
C LYS A 219 -0.33 -14.56 9.11
N LEU A 220 -0.61 -13.93 7.96
CA LEU A 220 -0.93 -12.50 7.91
C LEU A 220 -2.18 -12.16 8.72
N SER A 221 -3.25 -12.94 8.60
CA SER A 221 -4.50 -12.69 9.33
C SER A 221 -4.31 -12.78 10.84
N ARG A 222 -3.57 -13.79 11.33
CA ARG A 222 -3.22 -13.92 12.75
C ARG A 222 -2.37 -12.77 13.25
N GLU A 223 -1.42 -12.29 12.45
CA GLU A 223 -0.59 -11.13 12.82
C GLU A 223 -1.42 -9.84 12.87
N ILE A 224 -2.32 -9.65 11.89
CA ILE A 224 -3.28 -8.54 11.88
C ILE A 224 -4.15 -8.57 13.14
N GLU A 225 -4.68 -9.74 13.49
CA GLU A 225 -5.46 -9.92 14.72
C GLU A 225 -4.62 -9.60 15.96
N SER A 226 -3.41 -10.16 16.06
CA SER A 226 -2.50 -9.93 17.19
C SER A 226 -2.19 -8.44 17.40
N PHE A 227 -1.89 -7.72 16.32
CA PHE A 227 -1.48 -6.31 16.40
C PHE A 227 -2.65 -5.34 16.67
N PHE A 228 -3.82 -5.58 16.06
CA PHE A 228 -4.96 -4.68 16.19
C PHE A 228 -5.88 -4.96 17.37
N ASN A 229 -5.75 -6.12 18.02
CA ASN A 229 -6.38 -6.39 19.32
C ASN A 229 -5.88 -5.46 20.43
#